data_AF-A0A5P9HIQ6-F1
#
_entry.id   AF-A0A5P9HIQ6-F1
#
_cell.length_a   1.000
_cell.length_b   1.000
_cell.length_c   1.000
_cell.angle_alpha   90.00
_cell.angle_beta   90.00
_cell.angle_gamma   90.00
#
_symmetry.space_group_name_H-M   'P 1'
#
loop_
_entity.id
_entity.type
_entity.pdbx_description
1 polymer ?
#
loop_
_entity_poly.entity_id
_entity_poly.type
_entity_poly.pdbx_seq_one_letter_code
_entity_poly.pdbx_strand_id
1 'polypeptide(L)' 'MADNNVTPLPSELHASACQAVDEALAELATMPAAVRYRVDLERFGTPEQALKAVAVRARDAQALLEAAKAAAREEG' A
#
# COMPACT_ATOMS: atom_id res chain seq x y z
N MET A 1 6.16 -19.53 -32.50
CA MET A 1 6.43 -19.26 -31.09
C MET A 1 5.10 -18.80 -30.51
N ALA A 2 4.48 -19.63 -29.68
CA ALA A 2 3.21 -19.27 -29.07
C ALA A 2 3.54 -18.39 -27.86
N ASP A 3 3.13 -17.13 -27.90
CA ASP A 3 3.15 -16.24 -26.75
C ASP A 3 2.22 -16.86 -25.71
N ASN A 4 2.81 -17.48 -24.68
CA ASN A 4 2.14 -17.88 -23.46
C ASN A 4 1.76 -16.60 -22.71
N ASN A 5 0.76 -15.89 -23.22
CA ASN A 5 0.10 -14.79 -22.55
C ASN A 5 -0.87 -15.40 -21.53
N VAL A 6 -0.30 -16.08 -20.51
CA VAL A 6 -1.05 -16.62 -19.39
C VAL A 6 -1.55 -15.40 -18.62
N THR A 7 -2.80 -15.05 -18.87
CA THR A 7 -3.52 -14.09 -18.04
C THR A 7 -3.61 -14.75 -16.65
N PRO A 8 -3.05 -14.15 -15.60
CA PRO A 8 -3.07 -14.75 -14.27
C PRO A 8 -4.52 -15.03 -13.87
N LEU A 9 -4.77 -16.19 -13.28
CA LEU A 9 -6.11 -16.53 -12.82
C LEU A 9 -6.52 -15.51 -11.74
N PRO A 10 -7.80 -15.12 -11.65
CA PRO A 10 -8.29 -14.17 -10.63
C PRO A 10 -7.85 -14.53 -9.20
N SER A 11 -7.77 -15.83 -8.89
CA SER A 11 -7.26 -16.34 -7.61
C SER A 11 -5.79 -16.02 -7.34
N GLU A 12 -4.95 -15.94 -8.38
CA GLU A 12 -3.52 -15.61 -8.27
C GLU A 12 -3.31 -14.10 -8.08
N LEU A 13 -4.16 -13.28 -8.73
CA LEU A 13 -4.21 -11.83 -8.52
C LEU A 13 -4.66 -11.51 -7.08
N HIS A 14 -5.67 -12.22 -6.58
CA HIS A 14 -6.14 -12.09 -5.21
C HIS A 14 -5.07 -12.45 -4.18
N ALA A 15 -4.37 -13.58 -4.36
CA ALA A 15 -3.31 -14.01 -3.46
C ALA A 15 -2.13 -13.02 -3.42
N SER A 16 -1.72 -12.51 -4.58
CA SER A 16 -0.67 -11.47 -4.69
C SER A 16 -1.07 -10.16 -3.99
N ALA A 17 -2.33 -9.75 -4.14
CA ALA A 17 -2.86 -8.58 -3.44
C ALA A 17 -2.89 -8.77 -1.92
N CYS A 18 -3.30 -9.94 -1.43
CA CYS A 18 -3.24 -10.27 -0.01
C CYS A 18 -1.80 -10.22 0.54
N GLN A 19 -0.84 -10.80 -0.19
CA GLN A 19 0.56 -10.78 0.22
C GLN A 19 1.14 -9.35 0.27
N ALA A 20 0.83 -8.50 -0.71
CA ALA A 20 1.26 -7.11 -0.71
C ALA A 20 0.67 -6.31 0.47
N VAL A 21 -0.58 -6.62 0.86
CA VAL A 21 -1.21 -6.05 2.05
C VAL A 21 -0.54 -6.54 3.33
N ASP A 22 -0.22 -7.82 3.44
CA ASP A 22 0.46 -8.41 4.60
C ASP A 22 1.88 -7.84 4.78
N GLU A 23 2.62 -7.64 3.69
CA GLU A 23 3.95 -7.01 3.70
C GLU A 23 3.86 -5.54 4.16
N ALA A 24 2.87 -4.79 3.65
CA ALA A 24 2.63 -3.42 4.09
C ALA A 24 2.24 -3.37 5.59
N LEU A 25 1.41 -4.29 6.06
CA LEU A 25 1.06 -4.39 7.48
C LEU A 25 2.26 -4.77 8.34
N ALA A 26 3.15 -5.64 7.86
CA ALA A 26 4.38 -6.01 8.54
C ALA A 26 5.37 -4.82 8.65
N GLU A 27 5.53 -4.01 7.60
CA GLU A 27 6.31 -2.77 7.66
C GLU A 27 5.70 -1.77 8.67
N LEU A 28 4.37 -1.65 8.70
CA LEU A 28 3.67 -0.80 9.66
C LEU A 28 3.84 -1.29 11.10
N ALA A 29 3.92 -2.61 11.30
CA ALA A 29 4.10 -3.26 12.60
C ALA A 29 5.55 -3.20 13.11
N THR A 30 6.54 -3.24 12.21
CA THR A 30 7.97 -3.22 12.56
C THR A 30 8.46 -1.84 12.96
N MET A 31 7.81 -0.75 12.48
CA MET A 31 8.14 0.62 12.89
C MET A 31 6.93 1.36 13.49
N PRO A 32 6.92 1.68 14.79
CA PRO A 32 5.84 2.42 15.43
C PRO A 32 5.55 3.76 14.72
N ALA A 33 4.29 4.18 14.67
CA ALA A 33 3.88 5.41 13.96
C ALA A 33 4.62 6.67 14.44
N ALA A 34 4.92 6.76 15.74
CA ALA A 34 5.71 7.85 16.31
C ALA A 34 7.17 7.87 15.80
N VAL A 35 7.76 6.70 15.56
CA VAL A 35 9.11 6.58 14.99
C VAL A 35 9.09 6.98 13.52
N ARG A 36 8.08 6.53 12.76
CA ARG A 36 7.87 6.99 11.37
C ARG A 36 7.76 8.50 11.26
N TYR A 37 6.93 9.12 12.10
CA TYR A 37 6.81 10.58 12.12
C TYR A 37 8.12 11.29 12.46
N ARG A 38 8.90 10.74 13.40
CA ARG A 38 10.23 11.30 13.71
C ARG A 38 11.19 11.21 12.53
N VAL A 39 11.20 10.09 11.81
CA VAL A 39 12.01 9.95 10.58
C VAL A 39 11.58 10.97 9.52
N ASP A 40 10.28 11.20 9.36
CA ASP A 40 9.79 12.26 8.46
C ASP A 40 10.23 13.66 8.95
N LEU A 41 10.16 13.92 10.25
CA LEU A 41 10.59 15.19 10.82
C LEU A 41 12.09 15.43 10.60
N GLU A 42 12.92 14.40 10.79
CA GLU A 42 14.36 14.45 10.50
C GLU A 42 14.63 14.66 9.00
N ARG A 43 13.85 14.03 8.13
CA ARG A 43 13.98 14.13 6.67
C ARG A 43 13.57 15.48 6.10
N PHE A 44 12.47 16.05 6.58
CA PHE A 44 11.87 17.26 6.02
C PHE A 44 12.18 18.52 6.85
N GLY A 45 12.76 18.37 8.04
CA GLY A 45 13.23 19.46 8.89
C GLY A 45 12.14 20.32 9.52
N THR A 46 10.86 20.12 9.18
CA THR A 46 9.73 20.88 9.73
C THR A 46 8.52 20.00 10.00
N PRO A 47 7.76 20.27 11.09
CA PRO A 47 6.54 19.53 11.40
C PRO A 47 5.48 19.58 10.29
N GLU A 48 5.34 20.73 9.62
CA GLU A 48 4.36 20.94 8.55
C GLU A 48 4.63 20.01 7.36
N GLN A 49 5.88 19.93 6.90
CA GLN A 49 6.24 19.06 5.79
C GLN A 49 6.17 17.58 6.17
N ALA A 50 6.54 17.22 7.40
CA ALA A 50 6.38 15.86 7.91
C ALA A 50 4.89 15.45 7.96
N LEU A 51 4.01 16.33 8.44
CA LEU A 51 2.56 16.09 8.45
C LEU A 51 2.00 15.99 7.02
N LYS A 52 2.49 16.80 6.09
CA LYS A 52 2.12 16.70 4.67
C LYS A 52 2.51 15.34 4.09
N ALA A 53 3.70 14.82 4.41
CA ALA A 53 4.13 13.50 3.97
C ALA A 53 3.24 12.38 4.56
N VAL A 54 2.86 12.49 5.83
CA VAL A 54 1.90 11.56 6.45
C VAL A 54 0.54 11.62 5.75
N ALA A 55 0.03 12.82 5.47
CA ALA A 55 -1.26 13.01 4.80
C ALA A 55 -1.27 12.42 3.38
N VAL A 56 -0.18 12.57 2.62
CA VAL A 56 -0.02 11.97 1.29
C VAL A 56 -0.10 10.44 1.39
N ARG A 57 0.69 9.82 2.27
CA ARG A 57 0.67 8.35 2.43
C ARG A 57 -0.70 7.83 2.87
N ALA A 58 -1.41 8.56 3.74
CA ALA A 58 -2.75 8.18 4.15
C ALA A 58 -3.75 8.22 2.98
N ARG A 59 -3.67 9.26 2.13
CA ARG A 59 -4.49 9.38 0.92
C ARG A 59 -4.19 8.26 -0.08
N ASP A 60 -2.92 7.94 -0.29
CA ASP A 60 -2.50 6.88 -1.22
C ASP A 60 -2.98 5.51 -0.73
N ALA A 61 -2.85 5.23 0.57
CA ALA A 61 -3.37 4.01 1.18
C ALA A 61 -4.90 3.90 1.05
N GLN A 62 -5.62 5.01 1.22
CA GLN A 62 -7.07 5.04 1.02
C GLN A 62 -7.44 4.78 -0.45
N ALA A 63 -6.73 5.39 -1.40
CA ALA A 63 -6.95 5.16 -2.82
C ALA A 63 -6.70 3.70 -3.21
N LEU A 64 -5.63 3.10 -2.69
CA LEU A 64 -5.32 1.69 -2.90
C LEU A 64 -6.42 0.78 -2.34
N LEU A 65 -6.93 1.06 -1.14
CA LEU A 65 -8.01 0.30 -0.54
C LEU A 65 -9.31 0.37 -1.38
N GLU A 66 -9.68 1.55 -1.87
CA GLU A 66 -10.86 1.69 -2.72
C GLU A 66 -10.69 0.98 -4.06
N ALA A 67 -9.49 1.03 -4.67
CA ALA A 67 -9.18 0.27 -5.87
C ALA A 67 -9.28 -1.25 -5.65
N ALA A 68 -8.74 -1.76 -4.53
CA ALA A 68 -8.84 -3.18 -4.17
C ALA A 68 -10.29 -3.62 -3.96
N LYS A 69 -11.11 -2.80 -3.30
CA LYS A 69 -12.56 -3.06 -3.13
C LYS A 69 -13.30 -3.07 -4.47
N ALA A 70 -12.94 -2.19 -5.40
CA ALA A 70 -13.54 -2.16 -6.72
C ALA A 70 -13.21 -3.43 -7.51
N ALA A 71 -11.93 -3.81 -7.55
CA ALA A 71 -11.48 -5.04 -8.21
C ALA A 71 -12.17 -6.30 -7.63
N ALA A 72 -12.25 -6.41 -6.29
CA ALA A 72 -12.92 -7.54 -5.65
C ALA A 72 -14.42 -7.66 -5.96
N ARG A 73 -15.08 -6.57 -6.37
CA ARG A 73 -16.49 -6.58 -6.81
C ARG A 73 -16.66 -6.98 -8.26
N GLU A 74 -15.64 -6.84 -9.10
CA GLU A 74 -15.67 -7.24 -10.51
C GLU A 74 -15.34 -8.74 -10.68
N GLU A 75 -14.66 -9.34 -9.70
CA GLU A 75 -14.27 -10.75 -9.68
C GLU A 75 -15.30 -11.69 -9.02
N GLY A 76 -16.35 -11.16 -8.37
CA GLY A 76 -17.40 -11.91 -7.67
C GLY A 76 -18.75 -11.85 -8.35
#